data_AF-A0A845G865-F1
#
_entry.id   AF-A0A845G865-F1
#
_cell.length_a   1.000
_cell.length_b   1.000
_cell.length_c   1.000
_cell.angle_alpha   90.00
_cell.angle_beta   90.00
_cell.angle_gamma   90.00
#
_symmetry.space_group_name_H-M   'P 1'
#
loop_
_entity.id
_entity.type
_entity.pdbx_description
1 polymer ?
#
loop_
_entity_poly.entity_id
_entity_poly.type
_entity_poly.pdbx_seq_one_letter_code
_entity_poly.pdbx_strand_id
1 'polypeptide(L)'
;MKTKSLMIAGVLSMISAAAFAQTNPVAQVHRDNAQIRQDVREIHQDTREIKRDNAVIAAKQSQVAAGQQQLNVERGERNALARAEHADVKKGDLAGAQQLDQARRAEQQNIKVEKQAIKHDEKVIAHRSADKHQEQLARRDEKLERHADKVKRDHDAAKI
;
A
#
# COMPACT_ATOMS: atom_id res chain seq x y z
N MET A 1 -0.46 10.72 -22.51
CA MET A 1 0.19 11.05 -23.80
C MET A 1 1.43 11.89 -23.53
N LYS A 2 2.59 11.46 -24.06
CA LYS A 2 3.70 12.28 -24.61
C LYS A 2 4.84 11.32 -24.97
N THR A 3 4.73 10.78 -26.18
CA THR A 3 5.75 9.98 -26.86
C THR A 3 6.89 10.89 -27.32
N LYS A 4 8.14 10.52 -27.02
CA LYS A 4 9.31 11.13 -27.65
C LYS A 4 10.03 10.04 -28.44
N SER A 5 9.68 9.96 -29.71
CA SER A 5 10.40 9.20 -30.72
C SER A 5 11.72 9.92 -31.01
N LEU A 6 12.83 9.23 -30.79
CA LEU A 6 14.14 9.62 -31.33
C LEU A 6 14.58 8.50 -32.25
N MET A 7 14.30 8.68 -33.54
CA MET A 7 14.99 7.96 -34.61
C MET A 7 16.41 8.52 -34.72
N ILE A 8 17.41 7.65 -34.63
CA ILE A 8 18.75 7.94 -35.14
C ILE A 8 19.11 6.81 -36.10
N ALA A 9 19.15 7.17 -37.38
CA ALA A 9 19.69 6.38 -38.48
C ALA A 9 21.15 6.83 -38.74
N GLY A 10 22.02 5.90 -39.13
CA GLY A 10 23.40 6.17 -39.59
C GLY A 10 24.43 5.20 -38.98
N VAL A 11 24.65 3.98 -39.50
CA VAL A 11 25.40 3.59 -40.72
C VAL A 11 26.90 3.29 -40.44
N LEU A 12 27.34 2.12 -40.95
CA LEU A 12 28.70 1.64 -41.27
C LEU A 12 29.60 0.99 -40.20
N SER A 13 29.56 -0.34 -40.22
CA SER A 13 30.68 -1.31 -40.27
C SER A 13 32.11 -0.84 -39.93
N MET A 14 32.74 -1.53 -38.96
CA MET A 14 34.10 -2.04 -39.14
C MET A 14 34.38 -3.21 -38.19
N ILE A 15 34.72 -4.35 -38.80
CA ILE A 15 35.32 -5.54 -38.22
C ILE A 15 36.73 -5.14 -37.74
N SER A 16 37.06 -5.34 -36.46
CA SER A 16 38.45 -5.57 -35.99
C SER A 16 38.48 -5.96 -34.52
N ALA A 17 39.13 -7.10 -34.27
CA ALA A 17 39.56 -7.64 -32.98
C ALA A 17 38.45 -8.03 -32.00
N ALA A 18 38.02 -9.30 -32.10
CA ALA A 18 37.58 -10.05 -30.94
C ALA A 18 38.76 -10.13 -29.94
N ALA A 19 38.87 -9.13 -29.08
CA ALA A 19 39.53 -9.31 -27.81
C ALA A 19 38.62 -10.24 -27.01
N PHE A 20 38.87 -11.55 -27.11
CA PHE A 20 38.35 -12.50 -26.14
C PHE A 20 38.89 -12.07 -24.78
N ALA A 21 38.11 -11.26 -24.07
CA ALA A 21 38.33 -11.02 -22.67
C ALA A 21 38.19 -12.39 -22.02
N GLN A 22 39.33 -13.01 -21.70
CA GLN A 22 39.39 -14.22 -20.91
C GLN A 22 38.87 -13.83 -19.52
N THR A 23 37.54 -13.85 -19.36
CA THR A 23 36.88 -13.63 -18.09
C THR A 23 37.42 -14.69 -17.16
N ASN A 24 38.32 -14.31 -16.25
CA ASN A 24 38.78 -15.21 -15.21
C ASN A 24 37.53 -15.68 -14.44
N PRO A 25 37.15 -16.97 -14.52
CA PRO A 25 35.89 -17.46 -13.97
C PRO A 25 35.83 -17.22 -12.45
N VAL A 26 36.98 -17.22 -11.77
CA VAL A 26 37.09 -16.88 -10.35
C VAL A 26 36.74 -15.41 -10.10
N ALA A 27 37.20 -14.49 -10.95
CA ALA A 27 36.87 -13.07 -10.86
C ALA A 27 35.40 -12.77 -11.19
N GLN A 28 34.75 -13.60 -11.99
CA GLN A 28 33.31 -13.53 -12.23
C GLN A 28 32.53 -14.03 -11.00
N VAL A 29 32.89 -15.19 -10.44
CA VAL A 29 32.28 -15.73 -9.22
C VAL A 29 32.40 -14.74 -8.04
N HIS A 30 33.53 -14.04 -7.89
CA HIS A 30 33.67 -13.02 -6.86
C HIS A 30 32.72 -11.82 -7.04
N ARG A 31 32.51 -11.38 -8.28
CA ARG A 31 31.56 -10.30 -8.60
C ARG A 31 30.12 -10.74 -8.35
N ASP A 32 29.75 -11.93 -8.81
CA ASP A 32 28.41 -12.50 -8.59
C ASP A 32 28.12 -12.66 -7.10
N ASN A 33 29.09 -13.14 -6.31
CA ASN A 33 28.95 -13.25 -4.85
C ASN A 33 28.80 -11.89 -4.16
N ALA A 34 29.48 -10.86 -4.63
CA ALA A 34 29.33 -9.51 -4.10
C ALA A 34 27.93 -8.95 -4.38
N GLN A 35 27.42 -9.17 -5.60
CA GLN A 35 26.07 -8.78 -6.00
C GLN A 35 25.01 -9.54 -5.19
N ILE A 36 25.11 -10.87 -5.07
CA ILE A 36 24.19 -11.68 -4.24
C ILE A 36 24.12 -11.16 -2.80
N ARG A 37 25.26 -10.80 -2.20
CA ARG A 37 25.27 -10.23 -0.84
C ARG A 37 24.57 -8.88 -0.76
N GLN A 38 24.65 -8.07 -1.82
CA GLN A 38 23.90 -6.82 -1.90
C GLN A 38 22.41 -7.08 -2.02
N ASP A 39 21.97 -7.90 -2.98
CA ASP A 39 20.56 -8.27 -3.19
C ASP A 39 19.94 -8.83 -1.90
N VAL A 40 20.66 -9.71 -1.18
CA VAL A 40 20.17 -10.25 0.10
C VAL A 40 19.93 -9.16 1.14
N ARG A 41 20.79 -8.14 1.20
CA ARG A 41 20.59 -7.02 2.14
C ARG A 41 19.38 -6.18 1.78
N GLU A 42 19.18 -5.93 0.49
CA GLU A 42 18.02 -5.19 -0.04
C GLU A 42 16.73 -5.96 0.24
N ILE A 43 16.66 -7.26 -0.10
CA ILE A 43 15.52 -8.13 0.21
C ILE A 43 15.18 -8.12 1.72
N HIS A 44 16.19 -8.11 2.59
CA HIS A 44 15.97 -8.02 4.03
C HIS A 44 15.43 -6.65 4.47
N GLN A 45 15.81 -5.56 3.81
CA GLN A 45 15.25 -4.23 4.05
C GLN A 45 13.77 -4.20 3.64
N ASP A 46 13.45 -4.53 2.40
CA ASP A 46 12.09 -4.60 1.86
C ASP A 46 11.18 -5.49 2.73
N THR A 47 11.67 -6.66 3.12
CA THR A 47 10.91 -7.58 3.99
C THR A 47 10.58 -6.94 5.34
N ARG A 48 11.47 -6.11 5.89
CA ARG A 48 11.18 -5.36 7.13
C ARG A 48 10.17 -4.25 6.89
N GLU A 49 10.23 -3.57 5.75
CA GLU A 49 9.28 -2.52 5.37
C GLU A 49 7.86 -3.08 5.20
N ILE A 50 7.70 -4.15 4.43
CA ILE A 50 6.42 -4.85 4.27
C ILE A 50 5.85 -5.34 5.61
N LYS A 51 6.71 -5.83 6.51
CA LYS A 51 6.28 -6.22 7.87
C LYS A 51 5.76 -5.02 8.66
N ARG A 52 6.43 -3.86 8.56
CA ARG A 52 5.97 -2.62 9.20
C ARG A 52 4.65 -2.16 8.61
N ASP A 53 4.49 -2.16 7.29
CA ASP A 53 3.23 -1.78 6.64
C ASP A 53 2.08 -2.71 7.03
N ASN A 54 2.32 -4.01 7.10
CA ASN A 54 1.32 -4.96 7.59
C ASN A 54 0.91 -4.67 9.04
N ALA A 55 1.86 -4.32 9.91
CA ALA A 55 1.55 -3.96 11.30
C ALA A 55 0.71 -2.67 11.38
N VAL A 56 1.04 -1.66 10.57
CA VAL A 56 0.27 -0.42 10.47
C VAL A 56 -1.14 -0.69 9.96
N ILE A 57 -1.29 -1.47 8.89
CA ILE A 57 -2.59 -1.86 8.33
C ILE A 57 -3.43 -2.57 9.39
N ALA A 58 -2.86 -3.55 10.09
CA ALA A 58 -3.57 -4.31 11.12
C ALA A 58 -4.02 -3.40 12.28
N ALA A 59 -3.16 -2.50 12.74
CA ALA A 59 -3.51 -1.53 13.77
C ALA A 59 -4.66 -0.62 13.32
N LYS A 60 -4.59 -0.09 12.08
CA LYS A 60 -5.66 0.74 11.52
C LYS A 60 -6.97 -0.02 11.33
N GLN A 61 -6.92 -1.28 10.91
CA GLN A 61 -8.11 -2.13 10.80
C GLN A 61 -8.78 -2.34 12.16
N SER A 62 -7.98 -2.53 13.22
CA SER A 62 -8.50 -2.60 14.58
C SER A 62 -9.16 -1.29 15.04
N GLN A 63 -8.57 -0.14 14.69
CA GLN A 63 -9.14 1.18 14.99
C GLN A 63 -10.47 1.40 14.25
N VAL A 64 -10.53 1.06 12.95
CA VAL A 64 -11.77 1.11 12.17
C VAL A 64 -12.86 0.22 12.78
N ALA A 65 -12.50 -1.00 13.20
CA ALA A 65 -13.45 -1.93 13.83
C ALA A 65 -13.99 -1.37 15.16
N ALA A 66 -13.12 -0.81 16.01
CA ALA A 66 -13.51 -0.18 17.26
C ALA A 66 -14.40 1.05 17.03
N GLY A 67 -14.02 1.95 16.12
CA GLY A 67 -14.82 3.12 15.75
C GLY A 67 -16.18 2.71 15.19
N GLN A 68 -16.25 1.65 14.39
CA GLN A 68 -17.53 1.14 13.86
C GLN A 68 -18.44 0.57 14.96
N GLN A 69 -17.88 -0.05 16.00
CA GLN A 69 -18.64 -0.47 17.17
C GLN A 69 -19.17 0.72 17.96
N GLN A 70 -18.31 1.70 18.26
CA GLN A 70 -18.70 2.93 18.95
C GLN A 70 -19.81 3.66 18.21
N LEU A 71 -19.67 3.83 16.90
CA LEU A 71 -20.65 4.48 16.05
C LEU A 71 -22.00 3.76 16.01
N ASN A 72 -22.04 2.45 16.22
CA ASN A 72 -23.29 1.70 16.36
C ASN A 72 -23.97 1.99 17.72
N VAL A 73 -23.19 2.13 18.79
CA VAL A 73 -23.69 2.53 20.12
C VAL A 73 -24.26 3.95 20.07
N GLU A 74 -23.50 4.91 19.57
CA GLU A 74 -23.90 6.32 19.41
C GLU A 74 -25.19 6.47 18.58
N ARG A 75 -25.32 5.69 17.49
CA ARG A 75 -26.57 5.64 16.71
C ARG A 75 -27.75 5.12 17.53
N GLY A 76 -27.52 4.14 18.40
CA GLY A 76 -28.51 3.62 19.33
C GLY A 76 -28.99 4.68 20.31
N GLU A 77 -28.05 5.41 20.92
CA GLU A 77 -28.32 6.50 21.85
C GLU A 77 -29.09 7.64 21.19
N ARG A 78 -28.64 8.09 20.01
CA ARG A 78 -29.37 9.07 19.19
C ARG A 78 -30.79 8.62 18.87
N ASN A 79 -31.00 7.35 18.55
CA ASN A 79 -32.34 6.81 18.28
C ASN A 79 -33.20 6.70 19.54
N ALA A 80 -32.60 6.51 20.72
CA ALA A 80 -33.31 6.58 21.99
C ALA A 80 -33.75 8.03 22.28
N LEU A 81 -32.86 9.01 22.08
CA LEU A 81 -33.18 10.44 22.20
C LEU A 81 -34.32 10.84 21.26
N ALA A 82 -34.27 10.42 19.99
CA ALA A 82 -35.34 10.71 19.03
C ALA A 82 -36.71 10.12 19.44
N ARG A 83 -36.72 8.94 20.05
CA ARG A 83 -37.96 8.32 20.57
C ARG A 83 -38.50 9.05 21.78
N ALA A 84 -37.62 9.47 22.70
CA ALA A 84 -37.99 10.27 23.85
C ALA A 84 -38.53 11.65 23.42
N GLU A 85 -37.84 12.31 22.49
CA GLU A 85 -38.25 13.60 21.90
C GLU A 85 -39.67 13.49 21.33
N HIS A 86 -39.93 12.47 20.51
CA HIS A 86 -41.26 12.23 19.95
C HIS A 86 -42.32 11.95 21.02
N ALA A 87 -41.97 11.29 22.12
CA ALA A 87 -42.90 11.04 23.22
C ALA A 87 -43.28 12.34 23.96
N ASP A 88 -42.33 13.26 24.15
CA ASP A 88 -42.57 14.55 24.79
C ASP A 88 -43.39 15.47 23.90
N VAL A 89 -43.07 15.52 22.59
CA VAL A 89 -43.89 16.22 21.60
C VAL A 89 -45.33 15.71 21.62
N LYS A 90 -45.53 14.39 21.67
CA LYS A 90 -46.88 13.77 21.72
C LYS A 90 -47.65 14.14 22.99
N LYS A 91 -46.96 14.34 24.12
CA LYS A 91 -47.55 14.78 25.39
C LYS A 91 -47.79 16.30 25.45
N GLY A 92 -47.29 17.05 24.48
CA GLY A 92 -47.33 18.51 24.47
C GLY A 92 -46.24 19.18 25.31
N ASP A 93 -45.25 18.42 25.79
CA ASP A 93 -44.09 18.98 26.49
C ASP A 93 -43.03 19.42 25.48
N LEU A 94 -43.16 20.66 25.03
CA LEU A 94 -42.26 21.26 24.04
C LEU A 94 -40.90 21.61 24.63
N ALA A 95 -40.82 21.89 25.94
CA ALA A 95 -39.56 22.25 26.59
C ALA A 95 -38.64 21.02 26.73
N GLY A 96 -39.20 19.89 27.18
CA GLY A 96 -38.48 18.61 27.21
C GLY A 96 -38.03 18.16 25.81
N ALA A 97 -38.93 18.26 24.83
CA ALA A 97 -38.61 17.94 23.44
C ALA A 97 -37.46 18.79 22.87
N GLN A 98 -37.43 20.10 23.16
CA GLN A 98 -36.33 20.97 22.70
C GLN A 98 -34.99 20.61 23.31
N GLN A 99 -34.94 20.22 24.60
CA GLN A 99 -33.70 19.77 25.23
C GLN A 99 -33.20 18.47 24.59
N LEU A 100 -34.11 17.53 24.30
CA LEU A 100 -33.78 16.27 23.64
C LEU A 100 -33.32 16.47 22.19
N ASP A 101 -33.91 17.41 21.45
CA ASP A 101 -33.45 17.76 20.10
C ASP A 101 -32.02 18.33 20.13
N GLN A 102 -31.71 19.21 21.10
CA GLN A 102 -30.35 19.73 21.27
C GLN A 102 -29.35 18.60 21.57
N ALA A 103 -29.68 17.69 22.50
CA ALA A 103 -28.85 16.53 22.82
C ALA A 103 -28.67 15.61 21.59
N ARG A 104 -29.75 15.35 20.84
CA ARG A 104 -29.72 14.55 19.62
C ARG A 104 -28.85 15.18 18.53
N ARG A 105 -28.87 16.51 18.39
CA ARG A 105 -28.00 17.25 17.46
C ARG A 105 -26.53 17.18 17.87
N ALA A 106 -26.23 17.29 19.17
CA ALA A 106 -24.87 17.09 19.68
C ALA A 106 -24.37 15.68 19.33
N GLU A 107 -25.19 14.66 19.60
CA GLU A 107 -24.87 13.28 19.26
C GLU A 107 -24.67 13.08 17.74
N GLN A 108 -25.50 13.75 16.93
CA GLN A 108 -25.37 13.71 15.49
C GLN A 108 -24.05 14.33 14.98
N GLN A 109 -23.48 15.31 15.68
CA GLN A 109 -22.16 15.86 15.38
C GLN A 109 -21.05 14.90 15.79
N ASN A 110 -21.14 14.26 16.95
CA ASN A 110 -20.18 13.25 17.40
C ASN A 110 -20.08 12.10 16.38
N ILE A 111 -21.22 11.55 15.97
CA ILE A 111 -21.31 10.53 14.91
C ILE A 111 -20.66 11.01 13.61
N LYS A 112 -20.77 12.30 13.27
CA LYS A 112 -20.16 12.84 12.05
C LYS A 112 -18.64 12.90 12.16
N VAL A 113 -18.11 13.32 13.30
CA VAL A 113 -16.67 13.32 13.59
C VAL A 113 -16.12 11.90 13.55
N GLU A 114 -16.78 10.96 14.21
CA GLU A 114 -16.37 9.55 14.24
C GLU A 114 -16.34 8.93 12.83
N LYS A 115 -17.34 9.21 12.00
CA LYS A 115 -17.33 8.81 10.57
C LYS A 115 -16.12 9.37 9.81
N GLN A 116 -15.73 10.61 10.09
CA GLN A 116 -14.58 11.22 9.43
C GLN A 116 -13.28 10.57 9.87
N ALA A 117 -13.14 10.25 11.16
CA ALA A 117 -12.00 9.52 11.70
C ALA A 117 -11.87 8.12 11.07
N ILE A 118 -12.96 7.35 11.05
CA ILE A 118 -13.00 6.03 10.40
C ILE A 118 -12.57 6.13 8.93
N LYS A 119 -13.16 7.07 8.18
CA LYS A 119 -12.83 7.27 6.76
C LYS A 119 -11.37 7.67 6.55
N HIS A 120 -10.79 8.43 7.48
CA HIS A 120 -9.37 8.77 7.43
C HIS A 120 -8.52 7.50 7.61
N ASP A 121 -8.83 6.65 8.59
CA ASP A 121 -8.10 5.41 8.83
C ASP A 121 -8.25 4.41 7.68
N GLU A 122 -9.44 4.31 7.07
CA GLU A 122 -9.66 3.54 5.83
C GLU A 122 -8.76 4.02 4.69
N LYS A 123 -8.59 5.34 4.52
CA LYS A 123 -7.67 5.89 3.51
C LYS A 123 -6.22 5.53 3.81
N VAL A 124 -5.81 5.60 5.08
CA VAL A 124 -4.46 5.20 5.49
C VAL A 124 -4.21 3.73 5.15
N ILE A 125 -5.18 2.85 5.44
CA ILE A 125 -5.12 1.43 5.06
C ILE A 125 -4.98 1.27 3.55
N ALA A 126 -5.80 1.99 2.77
CA ALA A 126 -5.81 1.89 1.31
C ALA A 126 -4.46 2.33 0.71
N HIS A 127 -3.91 3.47 1.15
CA HIS A 127 -2.60 3.95 0.72
C HIS A 127 -1.50 2.94 1.05
N ARG A 128 -1.42 2.50 2.32
CA ARG A 128 -0.42 1.51 2.74
C ARG A 128 -0.54 0.18 2.00
N SER A 129 -1.75 -0.23 1.68
CA SER A 129 -1.99 -1.44 0.90
C SER A 129 -1.53 -1.29 -0.55
N ALA A 130 -1.71 -0.11 -1.14
CA ALA A 130 -1.23 0.19 -2.48
C ALA A 130 0.30 0.26 -2.53
N ASP A 131 0.94 0.94 -1.57
CA ASP A 131 2.40 1.05 -1.46
C ASP A 131 3.04 -0.34 -1.35
N LYS A 132 2.52 -1.17 -0.42
CA LYS A 132 2.92 -2.57 -0.28
C LYS A 132 2.74 -3.37 -1.57
N HIS A 133 1.67 -3.14 -2.32
CA HIS A 133 1.43 -3.85 -3.57
C HIS A 133 2.42 -3.44 -4.66
N GLN A 134 2.73 -2.15 -4.77
CA GLN A 134 3.75 -1.66 -5.70
C GLN A 134 5.12 -2.25 -5.40
N GLU A 135 5.51 -2.33 -4.13
CA GLU A 135 6.77 -2.96 -3.71
C GLU A 135 6.80 -4.46 -4.05
N GLN A 136 5.67 -5.16 -3.91
CA GLN A 136 5.55 -6.56 -4.32
C GLN A 136 5.68 -6.76 -5.84
N LEU A 137 5.10 -5.86 -6.64
CA LEU A 137 5.23 -5.89 -8.10
C LEU A 137 6.67 -5.62 -8.53
N ALA A 138 7.30 -4.57 -7.98
CA ALA A 138 8.70 -4.25 -8.28
C ALA A 138 9.63 -5.45 -8.02
N ARG A 139 9.47 -6.15 -6.88
CA ARG A 139 10.24 -7.37 -6.58
C ARG A 139 9.95 -8.52 -7.54
N ARG A 140 8.70 -8.65 -7.99
CA ARG A 140 8.33 -9.69 -8.96
C ARG A 140 8.98 -9.41 -10.31
N ASP A 141 8.94 -8.17 -10.77
CA ASP A 141 9.51 -7.77 -12.06
C ASP A 141 11.04 -7.94 -12.05
N GLU A 142 11.71 -7.47 -11.00
CA GLU A 142 13.15 -7.68 -10.81
C GLU A 142 13.53 -9.18 -10.78
N LYS A 143 12.71 -10.03 -10.14
CA LYS A 143 12.92 -11.47 -10.14
C LYS A 143 12.78 -12.08 -11.55
N LEU A 144 11.84 -11.59 -12.35
CA LEU A 144 11.65 -12.04 -13.73
C LEU A 144 12.81 -11.60 -14.62
N GLU A 145 13.30 -10.37 -14.47
CA GLU A 145 14.48 -9.86 -15.19
C GLU A 145 15.73 -10.70 -14.87
N ARG A 146 16.02 -10.92 -13.58
CA ARG A 146 17.14 -11.79 -13.17
C ARG A 146 17.02 -13.20 -13.73
N HIS A 147 15.81 -13.76 -13.76
CA HIS A 147 15.58 -15.08 -14.35
C HIS A 147 15.82 -15.09 -15.86
N ALA A 148 15.34 -14.08 -16.58
CA ALA A 148 15.56 -13.96 -18.02
C ALA A 148 17.05 -13.83 -18.35
N ASP A 149 17.80 -13.05 -17.59
CA ASP A 149 19.25 -12.91 -17.75
C ASP A 149 19.99 -14.20 -17.45
N LYS A 150 19.58 -14.93 -16.40
CA LYS A 150 20.12 -16.26 -16.11
C LYS A 150 19.92 -17.21 -17.29
N VAL A 151 18.70 -17.28 -17.83
CA VAL A 151 18.37 -18.16 -18.97
C VAL A 151 19.20 -17.81 -20.19
N LYS A 152 19.39 -16.52 -20.51
CA LYS A 152 20.25 -16.07 -21.61
C LYS A 152 21.70 -16.53 -21.41
N ARG A 153 22.27 -16.29 -20.22
CA ARG A 153 23.64 -16.73 -19.90
C ARG A 153 23.82 -18.23 -20.03
N ASP A 154 22.88 -19.01 -19.48
CA ASP A 154 22.93 -20.48 -19.53
C ASP A 154 22.86 -20.98 -20.99
N HIS A 155 22.01 -20.36 -21.81
CA HIS A 155 21.90 -20.66 -23.24
C HIS A 155 23.16 -20.28 -24.03
N ASP A 156 23.76 -19.13 -23.76
CA ASP A 156 24.97 -18.68 -24.45
C ASP A 156 26.18 -19.53 -24.07
N ALA A 157 26.27 -19.95 -22.80
CA ALA A 157 27.29 -20.88 -22.32
C ALA A 157 27.16 -22.27 -22.96
N ALA A 158 25.94 -22.73 -23.26
CA ALA A 158 25.71 -24.00 -23.95
C ALA A 158 26.09 -24.01 -25.44
N LYS A 159 26.39 -22.83 -26.02
CA LYS A 159 26.80 -22.68 -27.42
C LYS A 159 28.32 -22.59 -27.63
N ILE A 160 29.08 -22.63 -26.54
CA ILE A 160 30.55 -22.64 -26.52
C ILE A 160 31.02 -24.08 -26.28
#